data_AF-A0A317YMI7-F1
#
_entry.id   AF-A0A317YMI7-F1
#
_cell.length_a   1.000
_cell.length_b   1.000
_cell.length_c   1.000
_cell.angle_alpha   90.00
_cell.angle_beta   90.00
_cell.angle_gamma   90.00
#
_symmetry.space_group_name_H-M   'P 1'
#
loop_
_entity.id
_entity.type
_entity.pdbx_description
1 polymer ?
#
loop_
_entity_poly.entity_id
_entity_poly.type
_entity_poly.pdbx_seq_one_letter_code
_entity_poly.pdbx_strand_id
1 'polypeptide(L)'
;GGHVDKNNKVVTNGKPKYYNMFGIGAIDTDALRNGFKTAEKYGWNTVSKAIIGGAKFIRDQYIGSGQNTLYRMRWNPEHPATHQYATDINWANVNAQRMKYFYDQIGETGKYFDVDVYKK
;
A
#
# COMPACT_ATOMS: atom_id res chain seq x y z
N GLY A 1 6.66 -13.51 3.70
CA GLY A 1 6.07 -14.09 2.47
C GLY A 1 5.38 -15.38 2.82
N GLY A 2 4.29 -15.69 2.13
CA GLY A 2 3.43 -16.85 2.37
C GLY A 2 2.49 -17.10 1.20
N HIS A 3 1.61 -18.08 1.31
CA HIS A 3 0.54 -18.36 0.34
C HIS A 3 -0.73 -18.79 1.08
N VAL A 4 -1.83 -18.93 0.33
CA VAL A 4 -3.08 -19.49 0.83
C VAL A 4 -3.26 -20.89 0.26
N ASP A 5 -3.40 -21.89 1.11
CA ASP A 5 -3.54 -23.28 0.66
C ASP A 5 -4.95 -23.58 0.11
N LYS A 6 -5.14 -24.79 -0.42
CA LYS A 6 -6.42 -25.28 -0.94
C LYS A 6 -7.56 -25.29 0.10
N ASN A 7 -7.23 -25.28 1.39
CA ASN A 7 -8.18 -25.23 2.50
C ASN A 7 -8.42 -23.79 2.98
N ASN A 8 -7.97 -22.80 2.19
CA ASN A 8 -8.08 -21.37 2.47
C ASN A 8 -7.32 -20.92 3.73
N LYS A 9 -6.29 -21.67 4.16
CA LYS A 9 -5.43 -21.32 5.30
C LYS A 9 -4.16 -20.60 4.85
N VAL A 10 -3.72 -19.61 5.63
CA VAL A 10 -2.46 -18.92 5.41
C VAL A 10 -1.28 -19.80 5.85
N VAL A 11 -0.31 -19.99 4.95
CA VAL A 11 0.91 -20.77 5.19
C VAL A 11 2.14 -19.90 4.97
N THR A 12 2.97 -19.73 6.00
CA THR A 12 4.18 -18.87 5.99
C THR A 12 5.50 -19.65 6.03
N ASN A 13 5.46 -20.88 6.56
CA ASN A 13 6.65 -21.72 6.73
C ASN A 13 6.98 -22.59 5.51
N GLY A 14 6.03 -22.77 4.59
CA GLY A 14 6.18 -23.59 3.38
C GLY A 14 6.49 -22.80 2.10
N LYS A 15 6.62 -23.54 1.00
CA LYS A 15 6.61 -23.02 -0.39
C LYS A 15 5.26 -23.34 -1.05
N PRO A 16 4.82 -22.59 -2.07
CA PRO A 16 5.45 -21.37 -2.59
C PRO A 16 5.36 -20.18 -1.61
N LYS A 17 6.17 -19.14 -1.82
CA LYS A 17 6.10 -17.90 -1.04
C LYS A 17 5.82 -16.73 -1.95
N TYR A 18 4.79 -15.97 -1.62
CA TYR A 18 4.45 -14.71 -2.26
C TYR A 18 4.60 -13.56 -1.25
N TYR A 19 4.91 -12.38 -1.76
CA TYR A 19 5.26 -11.22 -0.95
C TYR A 19 4.42 -10.02 -1.38
N ASN A 20 3.94 -9.25 -0.41
CA ASN A 20 3.17 -8.02 -0.63
C ASN A 20 3.75 -6.93 0.26
N MET A 21 4.56 -6.05 -0.32
CA MET A 21 5.32 -5.05 0.46
C MET A 21 4.52 -3.78 0.74
N PHE A 22 3.36 -3.63 0.10
CA PHE A 22 2.57 -2.39 0.13
C PHE A 22 1.13 -2.61 0.63
N GLY A 23 0.79 -3.81 1.11
CA GLY A 23 -0.55 -4.12 1.60
C GLY A 23 -1.64 -4.11 0.51
N ILE A 24 -1.27 -4.29 -0.76
CA ILE A 24 -2.20 -4.17 -1.89
C ILE A 24 -3.24 -5.29 -1.82
N GLY A 25 -4.53 -4.93 -1.79
CA GLY A 25 -5.63 -5.89 -1.68
C GLY A 25 -5.79 -6.53 -0.30
N ALA A 26 -5.13 -6.01 0.74
CA ALA A 26 -5.24 -6.50 2.11
C ALA A 26 -6.45 -5.88 2.84
N ILE A 27 -7.66 -6.36 2.51
CA ILE A 27 -8.94 -5.84 3.05
C ILE A 27 -9.18 -6.35 4.48
N ASP A 28 -9.62 -5.47 5.39
CA ASP A 28 -9.75 -5.67 6.86
C ASP A 28 -10.33 -6.99 7.34
N THR A 29 -11.33 -7.52 6.65
CA THR A 29 -12.00 -8.77 7.06
C THR A 29 -11.05 -9.96 7.05
N ASP A 30 -9.99 -9.92 6.22
CA ASP A 30 -8.91 -10.90 6.22
C ASP A 30 -7.67 -10.37 5.47
N ALA A 31 -7.05 -9.34 6.04
CA ALA A 31 -5.97 -8.59 5.38
C ALA A 31 -4.80 -9.49 4.97
N LEU A 32 -4.43 -10.44 5.83
CA LEU A 32 -3.30 -11.34 5.59
C LEU A 32 -3.58 -12.31 4.43
N ARG A 33 -4.74 -12.99 4.44
CA ARG A 33 -5.11 -13.92 3.38
C ARG A 33 -5.29 -13.19 2.05
N ASN A 34 -6.02 -12.07 2.05
CA ASN A 34 -6.30 -11.32 0.82
C ASN A 34 -5.01 -10.69 0.24
N GLY A 35 -4.10 -10.24 1.10
CA GLY A 35 -2.79 -9.75 0.70
C GLY A 35 -1.94 -10.83 0.01
N PHE A 36 -1.96 -12.08 0.51
CA PHE A 36 -1.27 -13.20 -0.14
C PHE A 36 -1.94 -13.65 -1.43
N LYS A 37 -3.28 -13.73 -1.49
CA LYS A 37 -3.99 -14.02 -2.75
C LYS A 37 -3.68 -12.99 -3.82
N THR A 38 -3.58 -11.72 -3.43
CA THR A 38 -3.21 -10.63 -4.35
C THR A 38 -1.77 -10.78 -4.85
N ALA A 39 -0.82 -11.04 -3.94
CA ALA A 39 0.57 -11.27 -4.33
C ALA A 39 0.75 -12.48 -5.24
N GLU A 40 0.00 -13.55 -5.00
CA GLU A 40 -0.05 -14.73 -5.86
C GLU A 40 -0.62 -14.39 -7.24
N LYS A 41 -1.77 -13.70 -7.30
CA LYS A 41 -2.39 -13.24 -8.56
C LYS A 41 -1.43 -12.41 -9.42
N TYR A 42 -0.62 -11.54 -8.79
CA TYR A 42 0.37 -10.72 -9.50
C TYR A 42 1.73 -11.42 -9.69
N GLY A 43 1.88 -12.67 -9.26
CA GLY A 43 3.12 -13.44 -9.43
C GLY A 43 4.30 -12.90 -8.63
N TRP A 44 4.07 -12.23 -7.50
CA TRP A 44 5.08 -11.66 -6.62
C TRP A 44 5.77 -12.73 -5.77
N ASN A 45 6.42 -13.69 -6.42
CA ASN A 45 7.08 -14.84 -5.78
C ASN A 45 8.51 -14.56 -5.29
N THR A 46 8.98 -13.32 -5.41
CA THR A 46 10.23 -12.83 -4.81
C THR A 46 10.00 -11.45 -4.21
N VAL A 47 10.82 -11.05 -3.24
CA VAL A 47 10.77 -9.71 -2.64
C VAL A 47 10.95 -8.62 -3.71
N SER A 48 11.90 -8.79 -4.64
CA SER A 48 12.14 -7.85 -5.73
C SER A 48 10.90 -7.66 -6.62
N LYS A 49 10.23 -8.74 -7.02
CA LYS A 49 8.99 -8.65 -7.80
C LYS A 49 7.87 -7.95 -7.05
N ALA A 50 7.75 -8.19 -5.74
CA ALA A 50 6.76 -7.50 -4.91
C ALA A 50 7.02 -6.00 -4.79
N ILE A 51 8.30 -5.59 -4.67
CA ILE A 51 8.69 -4.18 -4.63
C ILE A 51 8.38 -3.50 -5.98
N ILE A 52 8.90 -4.06 -7.08
CA ILE A 52 8.73 -3.48 -8.42
C ILE A 52 7.26 -3.47 -8.84
N GLY A 53 6.57 -4.60 -8.68
CA GLY A 53 5.17 -4.75 -9.06
C GLY A 53 4.22 -3.92 -8.20
N GLY A 54 4.47 -3.85 -6.89
CA GLY A 54 3.67 -3.01 -6.00
C GLY A 54 3.88 -1.52 -6.26
N ALA A 55 5.12 -1.08 -6.54
CA ALA A 55 5.38 0.31 -6.95
C ALA A 55 4.68 0.65 -8.26
N LYS A 56 4.69 -0.26 -9.25
CA LYS A 56 3.93 -0.10 -10.50
C LYS A 56 2.43 0.03 -10.24
N PHE A 57 1.86 -0.78 -9.36
CA PHE A 57 0.45 -0.70 -8.98
C PHE A 57 0.11 0.65 -8.35
N ILE A 58 0.91 1.13 -7.39
CA ILE A 58 0.69 2.44 -6.74
C ILE A 58 0.75 3.57 -7.78
N ARG A 59 1.74 3.53 -8.68
CA ARG A 59 1.86 4.51 -9.76
C ARG A 59 0.61 4.52 -10.65
N ASP A 60 0.20 3.35 -11.13
CA ASP A 60 -0.86 3.25 -12.14
C ASP A 60 -2.26 3.48 -11.57
N GLN A 61 -2.50 3.05 -10.33
CA GLN A 61 -3.86 3.10 -9.76
C GLN A 61 -4.09 4.37 -8.94
N TYR A 62 -3.06 4.93 -8.29
CA TYR A 62 -3.22 6.07 -7.38
C TYR A 62 -2.58 7.34 -7.94
N ILE A 63 -1.26 7.33 -8.16
CA ILE A 63 -0.55 8.55 -8.58
C ILE A 63 -1.04 9.02 -9.95
N GLY A 64 -1.20 8.10 -10.91
CA GLY A 64 -1.74 8.38 -12.24
C GLY A 64 -3.21 8.79 -12.27
N SER A 65 -3.93 8.58 -11.16
CA SER A 65 -5.36 8.91 -10.98
C SER A 65 -5.55 10.17 -10.13
N GLY A 66 -4.51 10.99 -9.91
CA GLY A 66 -4.60 12.23 -9.13
C GLY A 66 -4.41 12.05 -7.61
N GLN A 67 -4.30 10.82 -7.11
CA GLN A 67 -4.03 10.53 -5.69
C GLN A 67 -2.52 10.46 -5.42
N ASN A 68 -1.84 11.60 -5.59
CA ASN A 68 -0.39 11.72 -5.57
C ASN A 68 0.24 12.01 -4.19
N THR A 69 -0.57 12.21 -3.15
CA THR A 69 -0.11 12.35 -1.76
C THR A 69 -0.70 11.25 -0.88
N LEU A 70 -0.04 10.93 0.25
CA LEU A 70 -0.59 9.98 1.23
C LEU A 70 -2.01 10.40 1.69
N TYR A 71 -2.25 11.70 1.81
CA TYR A 71 -3.56 12.24 2.16
C TYR A 71 -4.60 11.90 1.10
N ARG A 72 -4.31 12.19 -0.18
CA ARG A 72 -5.23 11.88 -1.30
C ARG A 72 -5.41 10.39 -1.51
N MET A 73 -4.37 9.58 -1.34
CA MET A 73 -4.47 8.12 -1.37
C MET A 73 -5.42 7.59 -0.29
N ARG A 74 -5.38 8.16 0.92
CA ARG A 74 -6.23 7.74 2.02
C ARG A 74 -7.67 8.25 1.90
N TRP A 75 -7.85 9.52 1.57
CA TRP A 75 -9.13 10.21 1.73
C TRP A 75 -9.86 10.47 0.42
N ASN A 76 -9.14 10.54 -0.69
CA ASN A 76 -9.63 10.91 -2.01
C ASN A 76 -10.53 12.17 -1.98
N PRO A 77 -9.96 13.36 -1.74
CA PRO A 77 -10.75 14.58 -1.58
C PRO A 77 -11.54 14.99 -2.84
N GLU A 78 -11.09 14.57 -4.03
CA GLU A 78 -11.80 14.82 -5.30
C GLU A 78 -13.10 14.02 -5.37
N HIS A 79 -13.08 12.76 -4.89
CA HIS A 79 -14.24 11.89 -4.79
C HIS A 79 -14.30 11.20 -3.42
N PRO A 80 -14.77 11.91 -2.36
CA PRO A 80 -14.70 11.43 -0.98
C PRO A 80 -15.32 10.05 -0.77
N ALA A 81 -14.71 9.27 0.13
CA ALA A 81 -15.11 7.90 0.47
C ALA A 81 -15.04 6.88 -0.69
N THR A 82 -14.41 7.23 -1.81
CA THR A 82 -14.15 6.30 -2.92
C THR A 82 -12.66 6.06 -3.10
N HIS A 83 -12.31 4.89 -3.66
CA HIS A 83 -10.92 4.56 -4.06
C HIS A 83 -9.85 4.87 -2.98
N GLN A 84 -10.15 4.49 -1.73
CA GLN A 84 -9.26 4.69 -0.58
C GLN A 84 -8.24 3.57 -0.49
N TYR A 85 -6.96 3.91 -0.33
CA TYR A 85 -5.87 2.94 -0.27
C TYR A 85 -5.95 2.03 0.96
N ALA A 86 -6.43 2.58 2.07
CA ALA A 86 -6.50 1.90 3.36
C ALA A 86 -7.75 2.32 4.12
N THR A 87 -8.17 1.44 5.02
CA THR A 87 -9.29 1.61 5.96
C THR A 87 -8.85 2.29 7.25
N ASP A 88 -7.62 2.04 7.71
CA ASP A 88 -7.06 2.69 8.89
C ASP A 88 -7.02 4.22 8.71
N ILE A 89 -7.73 4.94 9.56
CA ILE A 89 -7.80 6.40 9.57
C ILE A 89 -6.43 7.04 9.82
N ASN A 90 -5.52 6.34 10.49
CA ASN A 90 -4.17 6.81 10.81
C ASN A 90 -3.14 6.44 9.74
N TRP A 91 -3.53 5.72 8.68
CA TRP A 91 -2.59 5.23 7.66
C TRP A 91 -1.72 6.33 7.06
N ALA A 92 -2.31 7.47 6.69
CA ALA A 92 -1.55 8.57 6.09
C ALA A 92 -0.53 9.16 7.08
N ASN A 93 -0.91 9.28 8.36
CA ASN A 93 -0.05 9.83 9.41
C ASN A 93 1.13 8.89 9.71
N VAL A 94 0.86 7.60 9.89
CA VAL A 94 1.90 6.59 10.18
C VAL A 94 2.91 6.50 9.04
N ASN A 95 2.44 6.50 7.79
CA ASN A 95 3.33 6.49 6.62
C ASN A 95 4.11 7.81 6.48
N ALA A 96 3.48 8.96 6.76
CA ALA A 96 4.16 10.26 6.73
C ALA A 96 5.26 10.35 7.80
N GLN A 97 5.02 9.86 9.02
CA GLN A 97 6.03 9.77 10.07
C GLN A 97 7.20 8.88 9.64
N ARG A 98 6.92 7.75 8.99
CA ARG A 98 7.96 6.86 8.47
C ARG A 98 8.78 7.51 7.36
N MET A 99 8.13 8.23 6.43
CA MET A 99 8.81 9.00 5.41
C MET A 99 9.70 10.09 6.04
N LYS A 100 9.16 10.86 6.99
CA LYS A 100 9.93 11.88 7.72
C LYS A 100 11.16 11.27 8.39
N TYR A 101 11.00 10.15 9.09
CA TYR A 101 12.12 9.45 9.72
C TYR A 101 13.22 9.13 8.69
N PHE A 102 12.87 8.63 7.51
CA PHE A 102 13.87 8.36 6.47
C PHE A 102 14.53 9.63 5.91
N TYR A 103 13.78 10.71 5.69
CA TYR A 103 14.34 12.00 5.29
C TYR A 103 15.34 12.53 6.32
N ASP A 104 14.99 12.47 7.61
CA ASP A 104 15.85 12.89 8.71
C ASP A 104 17.15 12.05 8.76
N GLN A 105 17.07 10.73 8.47
CA GLN A 105 18.26 9.86 8.41
C GLN A 105 19.17 10.14 7.21
N ILE A 106 18.61 10.54 6.06
CA ILE A 106 19.37 10.87 4.85
C ILE A 106 19.94 12.30 4.93
N GLY A 107 19.44 13.13 5.86
CA GLY A 107 19.86 14.52 6.02
C GLY A 107 19.22 15.46 4.99
N GLU A 108 18.06 15.08 4.46
CA GLU A 108 17.36 15.80 3.40
C GLU A 108 15.97 16.25 3.85
N THR A 109 15.35 17.13 3.07
CA THR A 109 13.97 17.58 3.32
C THR A 109 13.07 17.37 2.10
N GLY A 110 11.76 17.23 2.35
CA GLY A 110 10.78 17.13 1.27
C GLY A 110 10.77 18.41 0.45
N LYS A 111 10.62 18.28 -0.87
CA LYS A 111 10.68 19.41 -1.81
C LYS A 111 9.33 19.80 -2.40
N TYR A 112 8.46 18.82 -2.64
CA TYR A 112 7.18 19.01 -3.32
C TYR A 112 6.05 18.55 -2.41
N PHE A 113 5.07 19.43 -2.18
CA PHE A 113 3.93 19.18 -1.31
C PHE A 113 2.67 19.71 -1.97
N ASP A 114 1.61 18.91 -1.91
CA ASP A 114 0.25 19.36 -2.20
C ASP A 114 -0.56 19.28 -0.91
N VAL A 115 -1.23 20.37 -0.55
CA VAL A 115 -2.04 20.49 0.65
C VAL A 115 -3.47 20.81 0.25
N ASP A 116 -4.39 19.90 0.56
CA ASP A 116 -5.82 20.08 0.31
C ASP A 116 -6.43 20.98 1.41
N VAL A 117 -7.02 22.10 1.01
CA VAL A 117 -7.63 23.10 1.91
C VAL A 117 -9.14 23.12 1.70
N TYR A 118 -9.90 22.86 2.77
CA TYR A 118 -11.35 22.83 2.72
C TYR A 118 -11.96 24.18 3.08
N LYS A 119 -13.06 24.53 2.41
CA LYS A 119 -13.91 25.65 2.82
C LYS A 119 -14.59 25.27 4.14
N LYS A 120 -14.79 26.28 4.99
CA LYS A 120 -15.59 26.16 6.21
C LYS A 120 -17.07 26.08 5.89
#